data_AF-A0A354BQQ4-F1
#
_entry.id   AF-A0A354BQQ4-F1
#
_cell.length_a   1.000
_cell.length_b   1.000
_cell.length_c   1.000
_cell.angle_alpha   90.00
_cell.angle_beta   90.00
_cell.angle_gamma   90.00
#
_symmetry.space_group_name_H-M   'P 1'
#
loop_
_entity.id
_entity.type
_entity.pdbx_description
1 polymer ?
#
loop_
_entity_poly.entity_id
_entity_poly.type
_entity_poly.pdbx_seq_one_letter_code
_entity_poly.pdbx_strand_id
1 'polypeptide(L)'
;VRLVAVAGGYRLVTKQDYAAWVKRLDKAKTAAKLSRSALESLAIIAYKQPLVRGEIEEIRGVETSGVLRTLLERKLVRIVGR
;
A
#
# COMPACT_ATOMS: atom_id res chain seq x y z
N VAL A 1 -22.80 2.04 20.05
CA VAL A 1 -21.60 1.18 20.21
C VAL A 1 -22.07 -0.25 20.46
N ARG A 2 -21.33 -1.28 20.03
CA ARG A 2 -21.60 -2.71 20.32
C ARG A 2 -20.29 -3.41 20.71
N LEU A 3 -20.37 -4.43 21.56
CA LEU A 3 -19.23 -5.28 21.93
C LEU A 3 -19.12 -6.46 20.96
N VAL A 4 -17.93 -6.73 20.43
CA VAL A 4 -17.68 -7.87 19.52
C VAL A 4 -16.46 -8.65 19.99
N ALA A 5 -16.52 -9.98 19.87
CA ALA A 5 -15.35 -10.85 20.09
C ALA A 5 -14.50 -10.88 18.81
N VAL A 6 -13.20 -10.57 18.92
CA VAL A 6 -12.24 -10.53 17.80
C VAL A 6 -10.90 -11.07 18.28
N ALA A 7 -10.34 -12.07 17.59
CA ALA A 7 -9.04 -12.67 17.87
C ALA A 7 -8.83 -13.04 19.36
N GLY A 8 -9.85 -13.61 20.01
CA GLY A 8 -9.79 -14.03 21.42
C GLY A 8 -10.01 -12.92 22.45
N GLY A 9 -10.17 -11.66 22.05
CA GLY A 9 -10.51 -10.53 22.92
C GLY A 9 -11.86 -9.90 22.58
N TYR A 10 -12.23 -8.86 23.32
CA TYR A 10 -13.45 -8.08 23.06
C TYR A 10 -13.11 -6.64 22.67
N ARG A 11 -13.84 -6.09 21.69
CA ARG A 11 -13.69 -4.70 21.24
C ARG A 11 -15.04 -4.01 21.15
N LEU A 12 -15.09 -2.75 21.58
CA LEU A 12 -16.21 -1.85 21.29
C LEU A 12 -16.10 -1.31 19.87
N VAL A 13 -17.15 -1.47 19.07
CA VAL A 13 -17.24 -0.97 17.69
C VAL A 13 -18.49 -0.12 17.49
N THR A 14 -18.47 0.80 16.54
CA THR A 14 -19.66 1.57 16.14
C THR A 14 -20.70 0.63 15.49
N LYS A 15 -22.00 0.96 15.60
CA LYS A 15 -23.02 0.21 14.86
C LYS A 15 -22.84 0.43 13.36
N GLN A 16 -23.17 -0.57 12.55
CA GLN A 16 -22.96 -0.54 11.09
C GLN A 16 -23.74 0.61 10.42
N ASP A 17 -24.90 0.96 10.95
CA ASP A 17 -25.76 2.06 10.48
C ASP A 17 -25.03 3.43 10.48
N TYR A 18 -24.01 3.60 11.33
CA TYR A 18 -23.24 4.83 11.41
C TYR A 18 -22.00 4.86 10.50
N ALA A 19 -21.77 3.83 9.68
CA ALA A 19 -20.56 3.73 8.85
C ALA A 19 -20.33 4.96 7.95
N ALA A 20 -21.39 5.50 7.34
CA ALA A 20 -21.29 6.69 6.50
C ALA A 20 -20.85 7.93 7.27
N TRP A 21 -21.35 8.12 8.49
CA TRP A 21 -20.99 9.25 9.36
C TRP A 21 -19.55 9.13 9.88
N VAL A 22 -19.15 7.93 10.30
CA VAL A 22 -17.77 7.64 10.72
C VAL A 22 -16.80 7.89 9.56
N LYS A 23 -17.14 7.47 8.34
CA LYS A 23 -16.31 7.70 7.14
C LYS A 23 -16.17 9.19 6.80
N ARG A 24 -17.19 10.01 7.05
CA ARG A 24 -17.11 11.48 6.88
C ARG A 24 -16.23 12.15 7.93
N LEU A 25 -16.18 11.60 9.14
CA LEU A 25 -15.33 12.07 10.22
C LEU A 25 -13.85 11.74 9.95
N ASP A 26 -13.58 10.68 9.20
CA ASP A 26 -12.24 10.29 8.78
C ASP A 26 -11.65 11.33 7.80
N LYS A 27 -10.96 12.33 8.37
CA LYS A 27 -10.27 13.40 7.65
C LYS A 27 -9.00 12.92 6.95
N ALA A 28 -8.56 11.68 7.18
CA ALA A 28 -7.47 11.14 6.41
C ALA A 28 -7.96 10.97 4.98
N LYS A 29 -7.45 11.80 4.05
CA LYS A 29 -7.45 11.45 2.63
C LYS A 29 -6.87 10.05 2.59
N THR A 30 -7.71 9.04 2.36
CA THR A 30 -7.25 7.67 2.24
C THR A 30 -6.18 7.72 1.18
N ALA A 31 -4.91 7.54 1.56
CA ALA A 31 -3.82 7.57 0.60
C ALA A 31 -4.20 6.53 -0.45
N ALA A 32 -4.42 6.98 -1.69
CA ALA A 32 -5.00 6.13 -2.72
C ALA A 32 -4.24 4.80 -2.72
N LYS A 33 -4.94 3.67 -2.58
CA LYS A 33 -4.28 2.38 -2.43
C LYS A 33 -3.30 2.17 -3.60
N LEU A 34 -2.15 1.56 -3.31
CA LEU A 34 -1.25 1.14 -4.38
C LEU A 34 -2.00 0.14 -5.27
N SER A 35 -1.81 0.25 -6.58
CA SER A 35 -2.31 -0.76 -7.51
C SER A 35 -1.61 -2.08 -7.25
N ARG A 36 -2.21 -3.19 -7.70
CA ARG A 36 -1.59 -4.51 -7.64
C ARG A 36 -0.20 -4.51 -8.30
N SER A 37 -0.08 -3.87 -9.46
CA SER A 37 1.20 -3.74 -10.16
C SER A 37 2.25 -2.97 -9.34
N ALA A 38 1.84 -1.92 -8.62
CA ALA A 38 2.76 -1.19 -7.75
C ALA A 38 3.22 -2.00 -6.53
N LEU A 39 2.33 -2.80 -5.95
CA LEU A 39 2.68 -3.71 -4.86
C LEU A 39 3.64 -4.81 -5.30
N GLU A 40 3.44 -5.38 -6.49
CA GLU A 40 4.33 -6.40 -7.05
C GLU A 40 5.75 -5.85 -7.27
N SER A 41 5.90 -4.66 -7.88
CA SER A 41 7.23 -4.03 -8.02
C SER A 41 7.85 -3.67 -6.67
N LEU A 42 7.05 -3.16 -5.73
CA LEU A 42 7.55 -2.83 -4.39
C LEU A 42 8.05 -4.07 -3.65
N ALA A 43 7.35 -5.21 -3.77
CA ALA A 43 7.77 -6.47 -3.18
C ALA A 43 9.10 -6.96 -3.78
N ILE A 44 9.26 -6.90 -5.11
CA ILE A 44 10.53 -7.25 -5.76
C ILE A 44 11.67 -6.40 -5.20
N ILE A 45 11.48 -5.08 -5.12
CA ILE A 45 12.51 -4.16 -4.59
C ILE A 45 12.84 -4.50 -3.14
N ALA A 46 11.84 -4.69 -2.28
CA ALA A 46 12.04 -4.95 -0.85
C ALA A 46 12.88 -6.22 -0.58
N TYR A 47 12.69 -7.27 -1.37
CA TYR A 47 13.37 -8.55 -1.18
C TYR A 47 14.66 -8.72 -1.97
N LYS A 48 14.85 -7.97 -3.07
CA LYS A 48 16.00 -8.15 -3.97
C LYS A 48 16.91 -6.92 -4.06
N GLN A 49 16.66 -5.86 -3.30
CA GLN A 49 17.59 -4.72 -3.26
C GLN A 49 18.99 -5.15 -2.79
N PRO A 50 20.07 -4.59 -3.37
CA PRO A 50 20.09 -3.59 -4.44
C PRO A 50 19.89 -4.20 -5.84
N LEU A 51 19.08 -3.55 -6.68
CA LEU A 51 18.80 -3.95 -8.06
C LEU A 51 18.45 -2.74 -8.94
N VAL A 52 18.63 -2.86 -10.26
CA VAL A 52 18.32 -1.84 -11.27
C VAL A 52 16.95 -2.04 -11.90
N ARG A 53 16.43 -0.99 -12.56
CA ARG A 53 15.11 -1.03 -13.23
C ARG A 53 14.99 -2.21 -14.21
N GLY A 54 16.03 -2.48 -14.99
CA GLY A 54 16.03 -3.58 -15.98
C GLY A 54 15.78 -4.94 -15.34
N GLU A 55 16.37 -5.21 -14.17
CA GLU A 55 16.16 -6.47 -13.44
C GLU A 55 14.72 -6.59 -12.90
N ILE A 56 14.12 -5.47 -12.50
CA ILE A 56 12.71 -5.44 -12.08
C ILE A 56 11.80 -5.78 -13.28
N GLU A 57 12.09 -5.19 -14.45
CA GLU A 57 11.32 -5.42 -15.68
C GLU A 57 11.49 -6.85 -16.19
N GLU A 58 12.68 -7.42 -16.06
CA GLU A 58 12.93 -8.83 -16.40
C GLU A 58 12.09 -9.77 -15.53
N ILE A 59 12.03 -9.52 -14.22
CA ILE A 59 11.21 -10.33 -13.29
C ILE A 59 9.70 -10.10 -13.54
N ARG A 60 9.29 -8.87 -13.84
CA ARG A 60 7.87 -8.52 -14.05
C ARG A 60 7.36 -8.86 -15.46
N GLY A 61 8.24 -8.97 -16.44
CA GLY A 61 7.92 -9.14 -17.85
C GLY A 61 7.20 -7.94 -18.49
N VAL A 62 7.16 -6.78 -17.82
CA VAL A 62 6.45 -5.57 -18.28
C VAL A 62 7.21 -4.31 -17.89
N GLU A 63 6.94 -3.20 -18.58
CA GLU A 63 7.50 -1.87 -18.31
C GLU A 63 7.11 -1.37 -16.90
N THR A 64 8.06 -0.78 -16.15
CA THR A 64 7.82 -0.38 -14.75
C THR A 64 8.09 1.09 -14.41
N SER A 65 8.44 1.97 -15.36
CA SER A 65 8.78 3.38 -15.08
C SER A 65 7.66 4.14 -14.37
N GLY A 66 6.41 3.99 -14.79
CA GLY A 66 5.27 4.67 -14.17
C GLY A 66 5.04 4.23 -12.72
N VAL A 67 5.24 2.94 -12.46
CA VAL A 67 5.18 2.37 -11.11
C VAL A 67 6.32 2.88 -10.25
N LEU A 68 7.55 2.85 -10.75
CA LEU A 68 8.73 3.32 -10.04
C LEU A 68 8.62 4.81 -9.70
N ARG A 69 8.14 5.64 -10.63
CA ARG A 69 7.86 7.06 -10.38
C ARG A 69 6.86 7.23 -9.24
N THR A 70 5.76 6.48 -9.27
CA THR A 70 4.74 6.52 -8.20
C THR A 70 5.32 6.10 -6.84
N LEU A 71 6.14 5.06 -6.80
CA LEU A 71 6.77 4.59 -5.57
C LEU A 71 7.78 5.61 -5.01
N LEU A 72 8.53 6.29 -5.87
CA LEU A 72 9.44 7.38 -5.50
C LEU A 72 8.68 8.61 -4.96
N GLU A 73 7.63 9.07 -5.67
CA GLU A 73 6.79 10.21 -5.25
C GLU A 73 6.16 9.97 -3.88
N ARG A 74 5.78 8.72 -3.60
CA ARG A 74 5.23 8.29 -2.31
C ARG A 74 6.29 7.99 -1.25
N LYS A 75 7.57 8.18 -1.57
CA LYS A 75 8.72 7.95 -0.67
C LYS A 75 8.80 6.52 -0.14
N LEU A 76 8.34 5.54 -0.92
CA LEU A 76 8.38 4.12 -0.55
C LEU A 76 9.69 3.44 -0.96
N VAL A 77 10.39 4.02 -1.94
CA VAL A 77 11.70 3.57 -2.42
C VAL A 77 12.60 4.79 -2.61
N ARG A 78 13.91 4.56 -2.73
CA ARG A 78 14.92 5.61 -3.01
C ARG A 78 16.02 5.07 -3.91
N ILE A 79 16.68 5.97 -4.62
CA ILE A 79 17.86 5.63 -5.42
C ILE A 79 19.06 5.47 -4.48
N VAL A 80 19.77 4.35 -4.59
CA VAL A 80 20.94 4.01 -3.76
C VAL A 80 22.26 3.99 -4.53
N GLY A 81 22.23 4.18 -5.86
CA GLY A 81 23.41 4.23 -6.73
C GLY A 81 23.09 4.80 -8.11
N ARG A 82 24.12 5.12 -8.91
CA ARG A 82 24.03 5.51 -10.32
C ARG A 82 24.84 4.55 -11.17
#